data_AF-A0A447TC81-F1
#
_entry.id   AF-A0A447TC81-F1
#
_cell.length_a   1.000
_cell.length_b   1.000
_cell.length_c   1.000
_cell.angle_alpha   90.00
_cell.angle_beta   90.00
_cell.angle_gamma   90.00
#
_symmetry.space_group_name_H-M   'P 1'
#
loop_
_entity.id
_entity.type
_entity.pdbx_description
1 polymer ?
#
loop_
_entity_poly.entity_id
_entity_poly.type
_entity_poly.pdbx_seq_one_letter_code
_entity_poly.pdbx_strand_id
1 'polypeptide(L)'
;MDTGANSENLDFDSVQRGNPEIERRCQEVIDRCWQLGEANPIVSIHDVGAGGLSNAFPELVNDAAAARSSTCARCTWKKKA
;
A
#
# COMPACT_ATOMS: atom_id res chain seq x y z
N MET A 1 10.74 -39.31 32.85
CA MET A 1 11.49 -38.15 32.34
C MET A 1 10.48 -37.35 31.53
N ASP A 2 10.06 -36.21 32.07
CA ASP A 2 9.07 -35.32 31.46
C ASP A 2 9.56 -34.84 30.10
N THR A 3 8.78 -35.09 29.06
CA THR A 3 8.97 -34.49 27.74
C THR A 3 8.70 -33.00 27.90
N GLY A 4 9.76 -32.18 27.85
CA GLY A 4 9.66 -30.73 28.01
C GLY A 4 8.64 -30.13 27.05
N ALA A 5 7.48 -29.74 27.59
CA ALA A 5 6.50 -28.94 26.90
C ALA A 5 7.04 -27.51 26.79
N ASN A 6 7.97 -27.29 25.86
CA ASN A 6 8.24 -25.94 25.37
C ASN A 6 7.03 -25.55 24.53
N SER A 7 6.02 -24.95 25.16
CA SER A 7 5.04 -24.16 24.41
C SER A 7 5.78 -22.94 23.90
N GLU A 8 6.53 -23.11 22.82
CA GLU A 8 7.08 -21.98 22.09
C GLU A 8 5.87 -21.11 21.70
N ASN A 9 5.83 -19.90 22.25
CA ASN A 9 4.82 -18.90 21.89
C ASN A 9 5.17 -18.44 20.47
N LEU A 10 4.84 -19.27 19.50
CA LEU A 10 5.10 -19.06 18.09
C LEU A 10 4.28 -17.85 17.65
N ASP A 11 4.97 -16.76 17.31
CA ASP A 11 4.36 -15.54 16.80
C ASP A 11 3.89 -15.75 15.36
N PHE A 12 2.71 -16.36 15.22
CA PHE A 12 2.06 -16.59 13.93
C PHE A 12 1.63 -15.28 13.25
N ASP A 13 1.47 -14.19 14.00
CA ASP A 13 1.05 -12.89 13.47
C ASP A 13 2.16 -12.24 12.64
N SER A 14 3.41 -12.61 12.88
CA SER A 14 4.57 -12.19 12.08
C SER A 14 4.68 -12.89 10.70
N VAL A 15 3.89 -13.95 10.46
CA VAL A 15 3.95 -14.71 9.20
C VAL A 15 3.24 -13.95 8.08
N GLN A 16 4.03 -13.31 7.22
CA GLN A 16 3.53 -12.57 6.06
C GLN A 16 3.20 -13.50 4.88
N ARG A 17 2.15 -13.14 4.12
CA ARG A 17 1.78 -13.81 2.86
C ARG A 17 1.80 -12.81 1.72
N GLY A 18 2.74 -12.97 0.80
CA GLY A 18 2.79 -12.20 -0.45
C GLY A 18 2.07 -12.93 -1.59
N ASN A 19 1.39 -12.18 -2.45
CA ASN A 19 0.90 -12.67 -3.74
C ASN A 19 1.32 -11.70 -4.87
N PRO A 20 2.46 -11.96 -5.54
CA PRO A 20 2.98 -11.09 -6.59
C PRO A 20 2.05 -10.91 -7.79
N GLU A 21 1.15 -11.87 -8.07
CA GLU A 21 0.21 -11.75 -9.19
C GLU A 21 -0.84 -10.66 -8.95
N ILE A 22 -1.33 -10.55 -7.71
CA ILE A 22 -2.30 -9.52 -7.33
C ILE A 22 -1.67 -8.14 -7.40
N GLU A 23 -0.44 -7.98 -6.90
CA GLU A 23 0.29 -6.72 -7.00
C GLU A 23 0.52 -6.33 -8.47
N ARG A 24 0.89 -7.29 -9.32
CA ARG A 24 1.05 -7.07 -10.77
C ARG A 24 -0.24 -6.61 -11.44
N ARG A 25 -1.40 -7.18 -11.08
CA ARG A 25 -2.70 -6.74 -11.62
C ARG A 25 -3.09 -5.34 -11.15
N CYS A 26 -2.84 -5.02 -9.87
CA CYS A 26 -3.02 -3.66 -9.36
C CYS A 26 -2.12 -2.68 -10.12
N GLN A 27 -0.88 -3.05 -10.40
CA GLN A 27 0.04 -2.25 -11.19
C GLN A 27 -0.48 -2.00 -12.61
N GLU A 28 -1.07 -3.00 -13.27
CA GLU A 28 -1.67 -2.82 -14.60
C GLU A 28 -2.79 -1.77 -14.61
N VAL A 29 -3.62 -1.73 -13.56
CA VAL A 29 -4.68 -0.72 -13.41
C VAL A 29 -4.08 0.67 -13.19
N ILE A 30 -3.10 0.80 -12.29
CA ILE A 30 -2.38 2.05 -12.06
C ILE A 30 -1.72 2.52 -13.36
N ASP A 31 -1.14 1.59 -14.12
CA ASP A 31 -0.52 1.85 -15.41
C ASP A 31 -1.50 2.42 -16.43
N ARG A 32 -2.71 1.85 -16.52
CA ARG A 32 -3.77 2.41 -17.37
C ARG A 32 -4.17 3.81 -16.92
N CYS A 33 -4.35 4.03 -15.62
CA CYS A 33 -4.77 5.32 -15.10
C CYS A 33 -3.77 6.44 -15.39
N TRP A 34 -2.45 6.23 -15.20
CA TRP A 34 -1.47 7.28 -15.48
C TRP A 34 -1.29 7.52 -16.99
N GLN A 35 -1.45 6.50 -17.83
CA GLN A 35 -1.37 6.63 -19.29
C GLN A 35 -2.46 7.55 -19.87
N LEU A 36 -3.55 7.79 -19.13
CA LEU A 36 -4.60 8.74 -19.51
C LEU A 36 -4.18 10.21 -19.39
N GLY A 37 -3.01 10.51 -18.81
CA GLY A 37 -2.50 11.88 -18.67
C GLY A 37 -3.45 12.76 -17.87
N GLU A 38 -3.91 13.86 -18.47
CA GLU A 38 -4.87 14.79 -17.85
C GLU A 38 -6.24 14.16 -17.53
N ALA A 39 -6.59 13.04 -18.17
CA ALA A 39 -7.81 12.30 -17.89
C ALA A 39 -7.63 11.20 -16.83
N ASN A 40 -6.53 11.22 -16.07
CA ASN A 40 -6.29 10.26 -15.00
C ASN A 40 -7.32 10.44 -13.87
N PRO A 41 -8.13 9.41 -13.55
CA PRO A 41 -9.14 9.51 -12.49
C PRO A 41 -8.56 9.42 -11.07
N ILE A 42 -7.28 9.05 -10.90
CA ILE A 42 -6.65 8.91 -9.58
C ILE A 42 -6.31 10.30 -9.03
N VAL A 43 -7.03 10.71 -7.98
CA VAL A 43 -6.77 11.97 -7.25
C VAL A 43 -5.62 11.81 -6.25
N SER A 44 -5.54 10.66 -5.59
CA SER A 44 -4.46 10.28 -4.67
C SER A 44 -4.40 8.75 -4.55
N ILE A 45 -3.22 8.21 -4.25
CA ILE A 45 -2.97 6.78 -4.02
C ILE A 45 -1.98 6.62 -2.87
N HIS A 46 -2.22 5.66 -1.98
CA HIS A 46 -1.36 5.35 -0.85
C HIS A 46 -1.27 3.82 -0.70
N ASP A 47 -0.09 3.30 -0.39
CA ASP A 47 0.11 1.87 -0.15
C ASP A 47 -0.42 1.46 1.23
N VAL A 48 -0.63 0.15 1.41
CA VAL A 48 -1.06 -0.41 2.69
C VAL A 48 0.06 -1.27 3.24
N GLY A 49 0.61 -0.87 4.39
CA GLY A 49 1.70 -1.55 5.07
C GLY A 49 1.38 -1.85 6.53
N ALA A 50 2.30 -1.47 7.42
CA ALA A 50 2.11 -1.64 8.87
C ALA A 50 0.85 -0.91 9.36
N GLY A 51 0.09 -1.56 10.25
CA GLY A 51 -1.19 -1.02 10.72
C GLY A 51 -2.34 -1.07 9.70
N GLY A 52 -2.12 -1.64 8.50
CA GLY A 52 -3.16 -1.93 7.52
C GLY A 52 -3.99 -0.70 7.14
N LEU A 53 -5.28 -0.93 6.87
CA LEU A 53 -6.21 0.13 6.48
C LEU A 53 -6.43 1.19 7.56
N SER A 54 -6.29 0.82 8.84
CA SER A 54 -6.43 1.76 9.96
C SER A 54 -5.33 2.82 9.99
N ASN A 55 -4.17 2.56 9.38
CA ASN A 55 -3.13 3.56 9.21
C ASN A 55 -3.19 4.22 7.83
N ALA A 56 -3.30 3.41 6.77
CA ALA A 56 -3.25 3.90 5.39
C ALA A 56 -4.39 4.86 5.04
N PHE A 57 -5.61 4.65 5.58
CA PHE A 57 -6.74 5.53 5.26
C PHE A 57 -6.63 6.91 5.93
N PRO A 58 -6.33 7.03 7.24
CA PRO A 58 -6.00 8.31 7.85
C PRO A 58 -4.83 9.04 7.16
N GLU A 59 -3.76 8.33 6.78
CA GLU A 59 -2.63 8.90 6.02
C GLU A 59 -3.08 9.48 4.68
N LEU A 60 -3.82 8.69 3.89
CA LEU A 60 -4.37 9.13 2.60
C LEU A 60 -5.20 10.41 2.72
N VAL A 61 -6.09 10.48 3.71
CA VAL A 61 -6.97 11.64 3.92
C VAL A 61 -6.19 12.85 4.41
N ASN A 62 -5.24 12.67 5.33
CA ASN A 62 -4.42 13.75 5.87
C ASN A 62 -3.53 14.38 4.78
N ASP A 63 -2.89 13.55 3.96
CA ASP A 63 -2.01 14.01 2.88
C ASP A 63 -2.81 14.68 1.76
N ALA A 64 -3.99 14.15 1.40
CA ALA A 64 -4.89 14.79 0.47
C ALA A 64 -5.43 16.14 1.00
N ALA A 65 -5.66 16.24 2.32
CA ALA A 65 -6.09 17.49 2.95
C ALA A 65 -4.97 18.54 2.98
N ALA A 66 -3.71 18.12 3.17
CA ALA A 66 -2.52 18.98 3.13
C ALA A 66 -2.15 19.45 1.71
N ALA A 67 -2.47 18.66 0.67
CA ALA A 67 -2.14 18.94 -0.72
C ALA A 67 -3.04 19.98 -1.43
N ARG A 68 -3.94 20.69 -0.72
CA ARG A 68 -4.82 21.73 -1.31
C ARG A 68 -4.11 23.03 -1.74
N SER A 69 -2.78 23.05 -1.85
CA SER A 69 -2.00 24.17 -2.38
C SER A 69 -1.50 23.86 -3.80
N SER A 70 -2.38 24.14 -4.78
CA SER A 70 -2.07 24.55 -6.17
C SER A 70 -1.15 23.74 -7.08
N THR A 71 -0.69 22.55 -6.70
CA THR A 71 -0.13 21.60 -7.66
C THR A 71 -0.39 20.21 -7.10
N CYS A 72 -1.45 19.55 -7.57
CA CYS A 72 -1.55 18.10 -7.47
C CYS A 72 -0.34 17.58 -8.24
N ALA A 73 0.76 17.40 -7.51
CA ALA A 73 2.04 17.03 -8.06
C ALA A 73 1.81 15.70 -8.75
N ARG A 74 1.68 15.77 -10.08
CA ARG A 74 2.32 14.87 -11.04
C ARG A 74 2.75 13.63 -10.27
N CYS A 75 1.84 12.64 -10.15
CA CYS A 75 2.14 11.37 -9.51
C CYS A 75 3.29 10.74 -10.30
N THR A 76 4.52 11.18 -10.02
CA THR A 76 5.73 10.62 -10.59
C THR A 76 5.91 9.33 -9.85
N TRP A 77 5.22 8.31 -10.33
CA TRP A 77 5.44 6.92 -9.99
C TRP A 77 6.84 6.59 -10.54
N LYS A 78 7.89 7.02 -9.83
CA LYS A 78 9.21 6.46 -10.00
C LYS A 78 9.04 5.00 -9.58
N LYS A 79 9.01 4.09 -10.56
CA LYS A 79 9.31 2.67 -10.33
C LYS A 79 10.49 2.64 -9.35
N LYS A 80 10.24 2.31 -8.08
CA LYS A 80 11.28 1.70 -7.27
C LYS A 80 11.41 0.31 -7.86
N ALA A 81 12.35 0.20 -8.80
CA ALA A 81 12.95 -1.08 -9.14
C ALA A 81 13.53 -1.71 -7.89
#